data_AF-A0A0C3DKF2-F1
#
_entry.id   AF-A0A0C3DKF2-F1
#
_cell.length_a   1.000
_cell.length_b   1.000
_cell.length_c   1.000
_cell.angle_alpha   90.00
_cell.angle_beta   90.00
_cell.angle_gamma   90.00
#
_symmetry.space_group_name_H-M   'P 1'
#
loop_
_entity.id
_entity.type
_entity.pdbx_description
1 polymer ?
#
loop_
_entity_poly.entity_id
_entity_poly.type
_entity_poly.pdbx_seq_one_letter_code
_entity_poly.pdbx_strand_id
1 'polypeptide(L)'
;MVITTVQLQSLAAELSLTYVAGHTLGCMWQKPHKEWDIQYKNSLLLNKYFSLYEELSYAMNQGDIGCVKTCTILWIPILKALGKHKYTSHMTTFLSNVHFVYPKGLRRAIHYHMLVNPTGKAMKWHAVNWCVELNNLFMKTSHYVKYGRKGVNHTIEWILLESPLVQTYCMSQSVVQKNFLHTHLSIKHADPNMTKTFNVLLTQLTN
;
A
#
# COMPACT_ATOMS: atom_id res chain seq x y z
N MET A 1 -28.52 19.61 -9.09
CA MET A 1 -27.73 20.56 -8.27
C MET A 1 -26.27 20.16 -8.40
N VAL A 2 -25.39 21.03 -8.93
CA VAL A 2 -23.97 20.68 -9.14
C VAL A 2 -23.22 21.03 -7.86
N ILE A 3 -22.74 20.01 -7.14
CA ILE A 3 -21.91 20.21 -5.94
C ILE A 3 -20.56 20.77 -6.40
N THR A 4 -20.19 21.94 -5.89
CA THR A 4 -18.90 22.56 -6.18
C THR A 4 -17.78 21.90 -5.37
N THR A 5 -16.53 22.02 -5.83
CA THR A 5 -15.35 21.51 -5.12
C THR A 5 -15.23 22.08 -3.70
N VAL A 6 -15.62 23.34 -3.50
CA VAL A 6 -15.63 24.00 -2.20
C VAL A 6 -16.65 23.35 -1.25
N GLN A 7 -17.84 23.01 -1.76
CA GLN A 7 -18.86 22.32 -0.95
C GLN A 7 -18.40 20.90 -0.58
N LEU A 8 -17.73 20.18 -1.49
CA LEU A 8 -17.15 18.87 -1.18
C LEU A 8 -16.08 18.97 -0.10
N GLN A 9 -15.20 19.96 -0.16
CA GLN A 9 -14.17 20.19 0.85
C GLN A 9 -14.78 20.52 2.21
N SER A 10 -15.81 21.39 2.24
CA SER A 10 -16.54 21.73 3.46
C SER A 10 -17.20 20.49 4.08
N LEU A 11 -17.88 19.69 3.27
CA LEU A 11 -18.52 18.46 3.73
C LEU A 11 -17.50 17.45 4.25
N ALA A 12 -16.37 17.27 3.55
CA ALA A 12 -15.30 16.38 3.99
C ALA A 12 -14.68 16.83 5.32
N ALA A 13 -14.51 18.15 5.51
CA ALA A 13 -14.02 18.70 6.77
C ALA A 13 -15.02 18.45 7.91
N GLU A 14 -16.31 18.68 7.69
CA GLU A 14 -17.37 18.42 8.66
C GLU A 14 -17.45 16.94 9.04
N LEU A 15 -17.43 16.05 8.05
CA LEU A 15 -17.42 14.59 8.26
C LEU A 15 -16.17 14.16 9.03
N SER A 16 -15.00 14.73 8.70
CA SER A 16 -13.76 14.41 9.42
C SER A 16 -13.81 14.86 10.88
N LEU A 17 -14.28 16.08 11.15
CA LEU A 17 -14.42 16.58 12.52
C LEU A 17 -15.44 15.78 13.35
N THR A 18 -16.50 15.30 12.71
CA THR A 18 -17.61 14.61 13.38
C THR A 18 -17.36 13.11 13.55
N TYR A 19 -16.77 12.46 12.55
CA TYR A 19 -16.68 11.00 12.46
C TYR A 19 -15.27 10.43 12.52
N VAL A 20 -14.22 11.24 12.68
CA VAL A 20 -12.85 10.77 12.91
C VAL A 20 -12.43 11.07 14.34
N ALA A 21 -11.80 10.10 15.00
CA ALA A 21 -11.34 10.26 16.38
C ALA A 21 -10.28 11.39 16.51
N GLY A 22 -10.68 12.51 17.09
CA GLY A 22 -9.84 13.65 17.41
C GLY A 22 -9.65 13.86 18.92
N HIS A 23 -9.47 15.12 19.32
CA HIS A 23 -9.35 15.54 20.72
C HIS A 23 -10.63 15.24 21.54
N THR A 24 -11.77 15.18 20.86
CA THR A 24 -13.09 14.89 21.44
C THR A 24 -13.16 13.49 22.06
N LEU A 25 -12.34 12.54 21.60
CA LEU A 25 -12.31 11.18 22.14
C LEU A 25 -11.98 11.20 23.65
N GLY A 26 -11.04 12.04 24.08
CA GLY A 26 -10.65 12.18 25.50
C GLY A 26 -11.83 12.53 26.41
N CYS A 27 -12.69 13.45 25.95
CA CYS A 27 -13.90 13.84 26.68
C CYS A 27 -14.91 12.67 26.76
N MET A 28 -14.95 11.80 25.75
CA MET A 28 -15.83 10.62 25.76
C MET A 28 -15.36 9.53 26.73
N TRP A 29 -14.08 9.49 27.10
CA TRP A 29 -13.56 8.57 28.13
C TRP A 29 -13.91 9.02 29.55
N GLN A 30 -14.26 10.30 29.74
CA GLN A 30 -14.62 10.86 31.05
C GLN A 30 -16.11 10.67 31.39
N LYS A 31 -16.95 10.30 30.41
CA LYS A 31 -18.38 10.06 30.64
C LYS A 31 -18.62 8.78 31.45
N PRO A 32 -19.71 8.70 32.24
CA PRO A 32 -20.09 7.47 32.95
C PRO A 32 -20.32 6.29 31.99
N HIS A 33 -20.00 5.07 32.43
CA HIS A 33 -20.07 3.87 31.58
C HIS A 33 -21.46 3.59 30.99
N LYS A 34 -22.54 3.99 31.66
CA LYS A 34 -23.92 3.86 31.17
C LYS A 34 -24.22 4.70 29.93
N GLU A 35 -23.42 5.71 29.63
CA GLU A 35 -23.56 6.60 28.47
C GLU A 35 -22.59 6.24 27.34
N TRP A 36 -21.89 5.10 27.45
CA TRP A 36 -20.90 4.70 26.46
C TRP A 36 -21.57 3.97 25.29
N ASP A 37 -21.69 4.67 24.17
CA ASP A 37 -21.82 4.00 22.87
C ASP A 37 -20.43 3.49 22.42
N ILE A 38 -20.16 2.23 22.76
CA ILE A 38 -18.92 1.54 22.40
C ILE A 38 -18.79 1.38 20.88
N GLN A 39 -19.90 1.14 20.19
CA GLN A 39 -19.89 0.95 18.74
C GLN A 39 -19.52 2.25 18.03
N TYR A 40 -20.11 3.37 18.44
CA TYR A 40 -19.77 4.68 17.91
C TYR A 40 -18.30 5.03 18.18
N LYS A 41 -17.80 4.81 19.39
CA LYS A 41 -16.38 5.01 19.74
C LYS A 41 -15.43 4.20 18.85
N ASN A 42 -15.75 2.91 18.66
CA ASN A 42 -14.96 2.04 17.80
C ASN A 42 -14.97 2.52 16.35
N SER A 43 -16.11 2.99 15.85
CA SER A 43 -16.23 3.57 14.50
C SER A 43 -15.37 4.82 14.33
N LEU A 44 -15.34 5.73 15.32
CA LEU A 44 -14.47 6.92 15.27
C LEU A 44 -12.99 6.56 15.20
N LEU A 45 -12.56 5.58 16.01
CA LEU A 45 -11.18 5.07 16.00
C LEU A 45 -10.84 4.37 14.69
N LEU A 46 -11.75 3.57 14.16
CA LEU A 46 -11.59 2.89 12.88
C LEU A 46 -11.38 3.90 11.75
N ASN A 47 -12.22 4.94 11.68
CA ASN A 47 -12.11 6.00 10.69
C ASN A 47 -10.76 6.71 10.77
N LYS A 48 -10.23 6.96 11.98
CA LYS A 48 -8.88 7.53 12.15
C LYS A 48 -7.79 6.66 11.54
N TYR A 49 -7.86 5.34 11.76
CA TYR A 49 -6.89 4.43 11.17
C TYR A 49 -7.05 4.28 9.66
N PHE A 50 -8.28 4.37 9.14
CA PHE A 50 -8.52 4.42 7.70
C PHE A 50 -7.95 5.69 7.07
N SER A 51 -8.09 6.86 7.70
CA SER A 51 -7.42 8.08 7.23
C SER A 51 -5.90 7.92 7.19
N LEU A 52 -5.30 7.29 8.20
CA LEU A 52 -3.85 7.02 8.20
C LEU A 52 -3.43 6.05 7.08
N TYR A 53 -4.26 5.05 6.77
CA TYR A 53 -4.02 4.13 5.66
C TYR A 53 -4.14 4.83 4.30
N GLU A 54 -5.15 5.69 4.13
CA GLU A 54 -5.36 6.47 2.92
C GLU A 54 -4.19 7.42 2.69
N GLU A 55 -3.78 8.19 3.70
CA GLU A 55 -2.65 9.11 3.63
C GLU A 55 -1.35 8.39 3.23
N LEU A 56 -1.07 7.23 3.86
CA LEU A 56 0.08 6.41 3.49
C LEU A 56 0.00 5.94 2.03
N SER A 57 -1.17 5.48 1.59
CA SER A 57 -1.37 4.98 0.22
C SER A 57 -1.25 6.11 -0.80
N TYR A 58 -1.81 7.28 -0.52
CA TYR A 58 -1.70 8.48 -1.34
C TYR A 58 -0.24 8.93 -1.45
N ALA A 59 0.47 9.04 -0.33
CA ALA A 59 1.89 9.40 -0.30
C ALA A 59 2.76 8.40 -1.07
N MET A 60 2.50 7.10 -0.92
CA MET A 60 3.18 6.05 -1.68
C MET A 60 2.94 6.19 -3.17
N ASN A 61 1.69 6.42 -3.59
CA ASN A 61 1.34 6.58 -5.00
C ASN A 61 1.93 7.85 -5.61
N GLN A 62 1.97 8.96 -4.86
CA GLN A 62 2.62 10.22 -5.26
C GLN A 62 4.15 10.12 -5.33
N GLY A 63 4.75 9.24 -4.54
CA GLY A 63 6.21 9.18 -4.38
C GLY A 63 6.75 10.08 -3.26
N ASP A 64 5.90 10.56 -2.35
CA ASP A 64 6.31 11.40 -1.23
C ASP A 64 6.92 10.55 -0.09
N ILE A 65 8.24 10.35 -0.18
CA ILE A 65 9.02 9.62 0.82
C ILE A 65 8.94 10.29 2.21
N GLY A 66 8.82 11.61 2.27
CA GLY A 66 8.73 12.35 3.54
C GLY A 66 7.45 12.00 4.28
N CYS A 67 6.31 12.06 3.59
CA CYS A 67 5.03 11.67 4.16
C CYS A 67 5.00 10.17 4.50
N VAL A 68 5.47 9.28 3.60
CA VAL A 68 5.55 7.83 3.85
C VAL A 68 6.29 7.52 5.17
N LYS A 69 7.42 8.16 5.41
CA LYS A 69 8.18 7.98 6.66
C LYS A 69 7.40 8.46 7.88
N THR A 70 6.74 9.61 7.78
CA THR A 70 5.92 10.17 8.86
C THR A 70 4.77 9.24 9.22
N CYS A 71 4.04 8.74 8.21
CA CYS A 71 3.00 7.74 8.41
C CYS A 71 3.57 6.44 9.00
N THR A 72 4.75 6.01 8.57
CA THR A 72 5.41 4.80 9.09
C THR A 72 5.65 4.89 10.60
N ILE A 73 6.02 6.06 11.13
CA ILE A 73 6.19 6.27 12.57
C ILE A 73 4.88 6.00 13.33
N LEU A 74 3.74 6.44 12.78
CA LEU A 74 2.41 6.21 13.36
C LEU A 74 1.95 4.75 13.25
N TRP A 75 2.40 4.02 12.22
CA TRP A 75 2.10 2.60 12.04
C TRP A 75 2.87 1.68 12.99
N ILE A 76 4.08 2.04 13.42
CA ILE A 76 4.90 1.23 14.35
C ILE A 76 4.13 0.84 15.63
N PRO A 77 3.55 1.76 16.42
CA PRO A 77 2.82 1.38 17.63
C PRO A 77 1.59 0.51 17.34
N ILE A 78 0.90 0.73 16.22
CA ILE A 78 -0.26 -0.09 15.81
C ILE A 78 0.20 -1.53 15.53
N LEU A 79 1.24 -1.71 14.73
CA LEU A 79 1.80 -3.03 14.43
C LEU A 79 2.32 -3.73 15.68
N LYS A 80 2.85 -2.97 16.65
CA LYS A 80 3.32 -3.52 17.93
C LYS A 80 2.15 -4.04 18.76
N ALA A 81 1.04 -3.31 18.80
CA ALA A 81 -0.19 -3.74 19.46
C ALA A 81 -0.81 -4.99 18.81
N LEU A 82 -0.66 -5.15 17.48
CA LEU A 82 -1.10 -6.32 16.72
C LEU A 82 -0.16 -7.54 16.83
N GLY A 83 0.87 -7.48 17.70
CA GLY A 83 1.81 -8.58 17.90
C GLY A 83 2.85 -8.75 16.79
N LYS A 84 2.97 -7.78 15.87
CA LYS A 84 3.96 -7.80 14.76
C LYS A 84 5.33 -7.31 15.22
N HIS A 85 5.79 -7.79 16.39
CA HIS A 85 6.98 -7.28 17.08
C HIS A 85 8.23 -7.28 16.22
N LYS A 86 8.48 -8.35 15.45
CA LYS A 86 9.62 -8.44 14.52
C LYS A 86 9.66 -7.25 13.55
N TYR A 87 8.54 -6.96 12.89
CA TYR A 87 8.44 -5.84 11.95
C TYR A 87 8.65 -4.52 12.66
N THR A 88 8.04 -4.35 13.84
CA THR A 88 8.15 -3.08 14.59
C THR A 88 9.58 -2.79 15.03
N SER A 89 10.32 -3.80 15.49
CA SER A 89 11.73 -3.65 15.86
C SER A 89 12.56 -3.27 14.64
N HIS A 90 12.38 -3.96 13.51
CA HIS A 90 13.12 -3.63 12.28
C HIS A 90 12.78 -2.24 11.76
N MET A 91 11.51 -1.85 11.70
CA MET A 91 11.06 -0.53 11.23
C MET A 91 11.60 0.59 12.11
N THR A 92 11.55 0.39 13.43
CA THR A 92 12.08 1.36 14.40
C THR A 92 13.59 1.53 14.24
N THR A 93 14.35 0.44 14.25
CA THR A 93 15.81 0.48 14.07
C THR A 93 16.19 1.08 12.72
N PHE A 94 15.49 0.69 11.65
CA PHE A 94 15.74 1.20 10.32
C PHE A 94 15.52 2.72 10.24
N LEU A 95 14.37 3.22 10.70
CA LEU A 95 14.10 4.66 10.69
C LEU A 95 15.09 5.41 11.58
N SER A 96 15.37 4.92 12.79
CA SER A 96 16.37 5.53 13.68
C SER A 96 17.74 5.63 13.02
N ASN A 97 18.21 4.56 12.37
CA ASN A 97 19.51 4.57 11.70
C ASN A 97 19.52 5.55 10.52
N VAL A 98 18.46 5.55 9.70
CA VAL A 98 18.34 6.47 8.56
C VAL A 98 18.33 7.92 9.01
N HIS A 99 17.66 8.24 10.11
CA HIS A 99 17.53 9.62 10.61
C HIS A 99 18.76 10.11 11.38
N PHE A 100 19.38 9.27 12.21
CA PHE A 100 20.36 9.72 13.21
C PHE A 100 21.76 9.16 13.00
N VAL A 101 21.91 7.96 12.41
CA VAL A 101 23.21 7.26 12.35
C VAL A 101 23.87 7.41 10.99
N TYR A 102 23.12 7.25 9.90
CA TYR A 102 23.70 7.19 8.57
C TYR A 102 24.14 8.56 8.04
N PRO A 103 25.30 8.63 7.36
CA PRO A 103 25.79 9.85 6.74
C PRO A 103 24.83 10.33 5.65
N LYS A 104 24.86 11.63 5.35
CA LYS A 104 23.92 12.29 4.43
C LYS A 104 23.83 11.61 3.07
N GLY A 105 24.97 11.16 2.51
CA GLY A 105 25.00 10.45 1.23
C GLY A 105 24.23 9.12 1.25
N LEU A 106 24.49 8.29 2.26
CA LEU A 106 23.80 7.00 2.42
C LEU A 106 22.31 7.18 2.71
N ARG A 107 21.95 8.14 3.58
CA ARG A 107 20.56 8.49 3.86
C ARG A 107 19.80 8.85 2.57
N ARG A 108 20.42 9.69 1.73
CA ARG A 108 19.85 10.10 0.45
C ARG A 108 19.66 8.91 -0.50
N ALA A 109 20.67 8.04 -0.60
CA ALA A 109 20.59 6.82 -1.41
C ALA A 109 19.44 5.90 -0.95
N ILE A 110 19.33 5.67 0.37
CA ILE A 110 18.25 4.85 0.96
C ILE A 110 16.89 5.46 0.64
N HIS A 111 16.69 6.78 0.79
CA HIS A 111 15.41 7.41 0.48
C HIS A 111 15.01 7.20 -0.99
N TYR A 112 15.93 7.42 -1.94
CA TYR A 112 15.63 7.18 -3.35
C TYR A 112 15.36 5.72 -3.70
N HIS A 113 15.79 4.78 -2.87
CA HIS A 113 15.53 3.35 -3.02
C HIS A 113 14.29 2.85 -2.26
N MET A 114 13.51 3.73 -1.61
CA MET A 114 12.26 3.33 -0.95
C MET A 114 11.13 3.11 -1.97
N LEU A 115 11.00 4.04 -2.91
CA LEU A 115 9.95 4.05 -3.93
C LEU A 115 10.56 4.16 -5.32
N VAL A 116 9.93 3.52 -6.29
CA VAL A 116 10.28 3.60 -7.72
C VAL A 116 9.01 3.79 -8.54
N ASN A 117 9.10 4.50 -9.66
CA ASN A 117 8.03 4.62 -10.63
C ASN A 117 8.46 4.02 -11.97
N PRO A 118 8.27 2.70 -12.17
CA PRO A 118 8.67 2.04 -13.41
C PRO A 118 7.91 2.55 -14.63
N THR A 119 6.70 3.11 -14.44
CA THR A 119 5.84 3.56 -15.54
C THR A 119 6.11 5.01 -15.96
N GLY A 120 6.77 5.80 -15.10
CA GLY A 120 6.93 7.25 -15.27
C GLY A 120 5.65 8.07 -15.14
N LYS A 121 4.49 7.45 -14.86
CA LYS A 121 3.20 8.16 -14.75
C LYS A 121 3.00 8.73 -13.35
N ALA A 122 2.37 9.90 -13.26
CA ALA A 122 1.97 10.47 -11.98
C ALA A 122 1.08 9.48 -11.20
N MET A 123 1.15 9.49 -9.86
CA MET A 123 0.37 8.62 -8.97
C MET A 123 0.64 7.10 -9.11
N LYS A 124 1.70 6.68 -9.82
CA LYS A 124 2.01 5.25 -10.05
C LYS A 124 3.38 4.86 -9.49
N TRP A 125 3.76 5.44 -8.35
CA TRP A 125 4.92 5.01 -7.60
C TRP A 125 4.63 3.74 -6.79
N HIS A 126 5.65 2.91 -6.61
CA HIS A 126 5.56 1.63 -5.90
C HIS A 126 6.74 1.45 -4.95
N ALA A 127 6.55 0.71 -3.86
CA ALA A 127 7.65 0.29 -3.01
C ALA A 127 8.62 -0.60 -3.81
N VAL A 128 9.92 -0.33 -3.72
CA VAL A 128 10.94 -1.13 -4.42
C VAL A 128 10.86 -2.61 -4.03
N ASN A 129 10.53 -2.90 -2.76
CA ASN A 129 10.32 -4.27 -2.30
C ASN A 129 9.24 -5.01 -3.11
N TRP A 130 8.19 -4.34 -3.57
CA TRP A 130 7.17 -4.98 -4.42
C TRP A 130 7.73 -5.39 -5.77
N CYS A 131 8.59 -4.57 -6.39
CA CYS A 131 9.26 -4.93 -7.62
C CYS A 131 10.21 -6.13 -7.42
N VAL A 132 10.93 -6.15 -6.31
CA VAL A 132 11.82 -7.26 -5.94
C VAL A 132 11.01 -8.53 -5.64
N GLU A 133 9.89 -8.42 -4.94
CA GLU A 133 9.00 -9.54 -4.62
C GLU A 133 8.34 -10.11 -5.87
N LEU A 134 7.92 -9.27 -6.81
CA LEU A 134 7.40 -9.71 -8.11
C LEU A 134 8.46 -10.47 -8.91
N ASN A 135 9.69 -9.97 -8.96
CA ASN A 135 10.80 -10.68 -9.60
C ASN A 135 11.08 -12.03 -8.90
N ASN A 136 11.06 -12.06 -7.58
CA ASN A 136 11.22 -13.29 -6.80
C ASN A 136 10.08 -14.28 -7.08
N LEU A 137 8.84 -13.80 -7.23
CA LEU A 137 7.70 -14.62 -7.59
C LEU A 137 7.88 -15.22 -8.98
N PHE A 138 8.26 -14.42 -9.99
CA PHE A 138 8.49 -14.94 -11.34
C PHE A 138 9.61 -15.97 -11.38
N MET A 139 10.71 -15.71 -10.68
CA MET A 139 11.79 -16.69 -10.52
C MET A 139 11.27 -17.96 -9.86
N LYS A 140 10.50 -17.85 -8.77
CA LYS A 140 9.89 -19.01 -8.10
C LYS A 140 8.93 -19.78 -9.00
N THR A 141 8.00 -19.11 -9.66
CA THR A 141 6.97 -19.76 -10.49
C THR A 141 7.55 -20.36 -11.76
N SER A 142 8.43 -19.65 -12.47
CA SER A 142 9.08 -20.19 -13.66
C SER A 142 9.99 -21.35 -13.28
N HIS A 143 10.89 -21.17 -12.32
CA HIS A 143 11.90 -22.17 -12.01
C HIS A 143 11.37 -23.37 -11.20
N TYR A 144 10.53 -23.13 -10.19
CA TYR A 144 10.12 -24.19 -9.25
C TYR A 144 8.83 -24.90 -9.67
N VAL A 145 7.88 -24.19 -10.28
CA VAL A 145 6.55 -24.76 -10.61
C VAL A 145 6.51 -25.30 -12.03
N LYS A 146 7.08 -24.58 -13.01
CA LYS A 146 6.95 -24.95 -14.42
C LYS A 146 8.06 -25.88 -14.93
N TYR A 147 9.29 -25.71 -14.44
CA TYR A 147 10.41 -26.57 -14.83
C TYR A 147 10.67 -27.72 -13.86
N GLY A 148 9.75 -27.98 -12.92
CA GLY A 148 9.69 -29.23 -12.15
C GLY A 148 10.95 -29.56 -11.32
N ARG A 149 11.75 -28.58 -10.92
CA ARG A 149 12.98 -28.85 -10.15
C ARG A 149 12.66 -29.04 -8.66
N LYS A 150 12.14 -30.22 -8.31
CA LYS A 150 12.32 -30.81 -6.98
C LYS A 150 13.60 -31.67 -7.03
N GLY A 151 14.53 -31.46 -6.09
CA GLY A 151 15.73 -32.28 -5.91
C GLY A 151 17.06 -31.61 -6.27
N VAL A 152 18.07 -32.43 -6.57
CA VAL A 152 19.52 -32.14 -6.57
C VAL A 152 19.98 -31.01 -7.52
N ASN A 153 19.14 -30.58 -8.45
CA ASN A 153 19.42 -29.50 -9.41
C ASN A 153 19.02 -28.11 -8.90
N HIS A 154 18.72 -27.98 -7.59
CA HIS A 154 18.47 -26.71 -6.91
C HIS A 154 19.79 -26.15 -6.35
N THR A 155 20.68 -25.69 -7.22
CA THR A 155 21.90 -25.00 -6.78
C THR A 155 21.80 -23.50 -7.01
N ILE A 156 22.46 -22.71 -6.15
CA ILE A 156 22.52 -21.24 -6.26
C ILE A 156 23.09 -20.83 -7.63
N GLU A 157 24.06 -21.59 -8.14
CA GLU A 157 24.69 -21.34 -9.45
C GLU A 157 23.68 -21.39 -10.60
N TRP A 158 22.79 -22.38 -10.62
CA TRP A 158 21.73 -22.47 -11.64
C TRP A 158 20.70 -21.36 -11.50
N ILE A 159 20.33 -21.01 -10.27
CA ILE A 159 19.43 -19.87 -10.00
C ILE A 159 20.06 -18.59 -10.55
N LEU A 160 21.34 -18.35 -10.30
CA LEU A 160 22.06 -17.18 -10.80
C LEU A 160 22.18 -17.18 -12.33
N LEU A 161 22.42 -18.33 -12.95
CA LEU A 161 22.52 -18.47 -14.40
C LEU A 161 21.17 -18.21 -15.10
N GLU A 162 20.07 -18.68 -14.54
CA GLU A 162 18.74 -18.60 -15.15
C GLU A 162 17.98 -17.32 -14.77
N SER A 163 18.35 -16.63 -13.67
CA SER A 163 17.70 -15.38 -13.23
C SER A 163 17.62 -14.29 -14.31
N PRO A 164 18.67 -14.03 -15.12
CA PRO A 164 18.60 -13.06 -16.22
C PRO A 164 17.59 -13.45 -17.32
N LEU A 165 17.26 -14.74 -17.44
CA LEU A 165 16.36 -15.27 -18.47
C LEU A 165 14.89 -15.27 -18.05
N VAL A 166 14.57 -14.92 -16.80
CA VAL A 166 13.20 -14.92 -16.27
C VAL A 166 12.24 -14.13 -17.15
N GLN A 167 12.66 -12.95 -17.63
CA GLN A 167 11.85 -12.13 -18.52
C GLN A 167 11.59 -12.80 -19.88
N THR A 168 12.62 -13.45 -20.45
CA THR A 168 12.49 -14.23 -21.68
C THR A 168 11.49 -15.38 -21.52
N TYR A 169 11.54 -16.10 -20.40
CA TYR A 169 10.56 -17.15 -20.09
C TYR A 169 9.14 -16.59 -19.97
N CYS A 170 8.95 -15.46 -19.28
CA CYS A 170 7.66 -14.79 -19.17
C CYS A 170 7.11 -14.33 -20.54
N MET A 171 7.97 -13.80 -21.40
CA MET A 171 7.60 -13.40 -22.76
C MET A 171 7.18 -14.60 -23.61
N SER A 172 7.98 -15.67 -23.62
CA SER A 172 7.66 -16.90 -24.35
C SER A 172 6.33 -17.50 -23.91
N GLN A 173 6.07 -17.52 -22.61
CA GLN A 173 4.77 -17.97 -22.07
C GLN A 173 3.62 -17.06 -22.50
N SER A 174 3.83 -15.74 -22.50
CA SER A 174 2.81 -14.79 -22.97
C SER A 174 2.49 -14.99 -24.46
N VAL A 175 3.50 -15.31 -25.28
CA VAL A 175 3.31 -15.64 -26.71
C VAL A 175 2.51 -16.94 -26.87
N VAL A 176 2.91 -18.01 -26.19
CA VAL A 176 2.18 -19.28 -26.17
C VAL A 176 0.72 -19.04 -25.76
N GLN A 177 0.51 -18.37 -24.63
CA GLN A 177 -0.81 -18.13 -24.08
C GLN A 177 -1.73 -17.31 -25.00
N LYS A 178 -1.18 -16.29 -25.68
CA LYS A 178 -1.90 -15.52 -26.71
C LYS A 178 -2.26 -16.40 -27.92
N ASN A 179 -1.32 -17.21 -28.38
CA ASN A 179 -1.49 -18.05 -29.56
C ASN A 179 -2.48 -19.21 -29.31
N PHE A 180 -2.56 -19.71 -28.08
CA PHE A 180 -3.51 -20.77 -27.69
C PHE A 180 -4.85 -20.22 -27.18
N LEU A 181 -5.22 -18.97 -27.50
CA LEU A 181 -6.54 -18.37 -27.23
C LEU A 181 -7.07 -18.60 -25.81
N HIS A 182 -6.21 -18.56 -24.78
CA HIS A 182 -6.67 -18.58 -23.39
C HIS A 182 -7.51 -17.32 -23.15
N THR A 183 -8.83 -17.47 -23.27
CA THR A 183 -9.81 -16.42 -23.54
C THR A 183 -10.24 -15.66 -22.28
N HIS A 184 -9.71 -16.05 -21.11
CA HIS A 184 -10.07 -15.50 -19.81
C HIS A 184 -8.88 -14.88 -19.08
N LEU A 185 -8.13 -14.01 -19.76
CA LEU A 185 -7.03 -13.28 -19.15
C LEU A 185 -7.41 -11.83 -18.94
N SER A 186 -7.85 -11.50 -17.72
CA SER A 186 -8.01 -10.12 -17.29
C SER A 186 -6.62 -9.51 -17.04
N ILE A 187 -5.90 -9.14 -18.11
CA ILE A 187 -4.60 -8.45 -17.99
C ILE A 187 -4.78 -6.92 -17.96
N LYS A 188 -5.98 -6.43 -18.28
CA LYS A 188 -6.28 -4.99 -18.21
C LYS A 188 -7.01 -4.67 -16.91
N HIS A 189 -6.25 -4.33 -15.87
CA HIS A 189 -6.75 -3.38 -14.87
C HIS A 189 -6.80 -2.00 -15.54
N ALA A 190 -7.82 -1.78 -16.38
CA ALA A 190 -8.20 -0.40 -16.71
C ALA A 190 -8.52 0.31 -15.40
N ASP A 191 -8.17 1.59 -15.28
CA ASP A 191 -8.51 2.36 -14.09
C ASP A 191 -10.03 2.20 -13.82
N PRO A 192 -10.44 1.98 -12.56
CA PRO A 192 -11.82 1.67 -12.26
C PRO A 192 -12.74 2.79 -12.77
N ASN A 193 -13.70 2.43 -13.61
CA ASN A 193 -14.71 3.37 -14.06
C ASN A 193 -15.68 3.64 -12.91
N MET A 194 -15.40 4.69 -12.14
CA MET A 194 -16.17 5.09 -10.95
C MET A 194 -17.45 5.85 -11.27
N THR A 195 -17.78 6.09 -12.55
CA THR A 195 -18.95 6.90 -12.96
C THR A 195 -20.26 6.42 -12.33
N LYS A 196 -20.48 5.09 -12.31
CA LYS A 196 -21.68 4.50 -11.70
C LYS A 196 -21.72 4.74 -10.19
N THR A 197 -20.59 4.56 -9.50
CA THR A 197 -20.46 4.79 -8.06
C THR A 197 -20.75 6.25 -7.70
N PHE A 198 -20.19 7.19 -8.46
CA PHE A 198 -20.42 8.62 -8.24
C PHE A 198 -21.87 9.03 -8.50
N ASN A 199 -22.53 8.46 -9.51
CA ASN A 199 -23.96 8.73 -9.76
C ASN A 199 -24.86 8.25 -8.62
N VAL A 200 -24.57 7.07 -8.05
CA VAL A 200 -25.29 6.56 -6.87
C VAL A 200 -25.07 7.46 -5.66
N LEU A 201 -23.83 7.85 -5.38
CA LEU A 201 -23.51 8.76 -4.28
C LEU A 201 -24.19 10.12 -4.46
N LEU A 202 -24.18 10.68 -5.67
CA LEU A 202 -24.85 11.93 -5.97
C LEU A 202 -26.35 11.83 -5.65
N THR A 203 -26.99 10.74 -6.06
CA THR A 203 -28.43 10.50 -5.85
C THR A 203 -28.76 10.41 -4.36
N GLN A 204 -27.91 9.78 -3.56
CA GLN A 204 -28.08 9.65 -2.11
C GLN A 204 -27.82 10.95 -1.34
N LEU A 205 -26.95 11.83 -1.86
CA LEU A 205 -26.62 13.11 -1.22
C LEU A 205 -27.57 14.25 -1.60
N THR A 206 -28.35 14.10 -2.68
CA THR A 206 -29.35 15.09 -3.12
C THR A 206 -30.77 14.79 -2.66
N ASN A 207 -31.00 13.64 -2.03
CA ASN A 207 -32.26 13.28 -1.35
C ASN A 207 -32.11 13.51 0.15
#